data_AF-A0A0M3IJU2-F1
#
_entry.id   AF-A0A0M3IJU2-F1
#
_cell.length_a   1.000
_cell.length_b   1.000
_cell.length_c   1.000
_cell.angle_alpha   90.00
_cell.angle_beta   90.00
_cell.angle_gamma   90.00
#
_symmetry.space_group_name_H-M   'P 1'
#
loop_
_entity.id
_entity.type
_entity.pdbx_description
1 polymer ?
#
loop_
_entity_poly.entity_id
_entity_poly.type
_entity_poly.pdbx_seq_one_letter_code
_entity_poly.pdbx_strand_id
1 'polypeptide(L)'
;MVFKIGIIGGTGLEDPKIFENAREITVDTPYGEPSDCLLEGQVGGITCVLLSRHGRKHDKSPSKVNFRANLWALMKQGVSVILATATSGSLKEELTPGSLVFLDSVIDRTFKREVTFHDGLPGHPKGVCHIPMHPAYNEKLRQILISCAEDLKYKYFKTGTAVCIEGPRYSSRAESAVFRSWNADIVNMTVCPEVYLAKELGIPYASTALITDYDCWRDAKDDEHVSVELVDKRMKENCDKAKNLFLAAIKKIGAEKWDDEIRNAKVCLASIY
;
A
#
# COMPACT_ATOMS: atom_id res chain seq x y z
N MET A 1 1.12 -23.91 -7.33
CA MET A 1 0.22 -23.15 -6.44
C MET A 1 -0.74 -22.36 -7.30
N VAL A 2 -1.97 -22.13 -6.84
CA VAL A 2 -2.92 -21.24 -7.52
C VAL A 2 -2.46 -19.80 -7.31
N PHE A 3 -2.38 -19.02 -8.39
CA PHE A 3 -1.99 -17.61 -8.33
C PHE A 3 -3.06 -16.78 -7.60
N LYS A 4 -2.64 -15.95 -6.64
CA LYS A 4 -3.54 -15.08 -5.86
C LYS A 4 -3.01 -13.66 -5.77
N ILE A 5 -3.91 -12.69 -5.88
CA ILE A 5 -3.58 -11.26 -5.72
C ILE A 5 -4.02 -10.79 -4.33
N GLY A 6 -3.08 -10.29 -3.54
CA GLY A 6 -3.37 -9.62 -2.29
C GLY A 6 -3.74 -8.16 -2.53
N ILE A 7 -4.69 -7.64 -1.76
CA ILE A 7 -5.12 -6.25 -1.83
C ILE A 7 -5.08 -5.68 -0.42
N ILE A 8 -4.36 -4.58 -0.21
CA ILE A 8 -4.31 -3.88 1.09
C ILE A 8 -4.82 -2.45 0.95
N GLY A 9 -5.96 -2.16 1.56
CA GLY A 9 -6.53 -0.82 1.55
C GLY A 9 -8.02 -0.80 1.88
N GLY A 10 -8.55 0.39 2.18
CA GLY A 10 -9.97 0.60 2.51
C GLY A 10 -10.78 1.36 1.45
N THR A 11 -10.15 1.70 0.32
CA THR A 11 -10.74 2.52 -0.76
C THR A 11 -11.81 1.77 -1.54
N GLY A 12 -13.03 1.67 -1.01
CA GLY A 12 -14.21 1.18 -1.74
C GLY A 12 -14.17 -0.30 -2.20
N LEU A 13 -13.03 -0.97 -2.04
CA LEU A 13 -12.83 -2.40 -2.33
C LEU A 13 -13.33 -3.30 -1.20
N GLU A 14 -13.62 -2.72 -0.03
CA GLU A 14 -14.18 -3.41 1.13
C GLU A 14 -15.66 -3.80 0.98
N ASP A 15 -16.33 -3.37 -0.10
CA ASP A 15 -17.65 -3.87 -0.44
C ASP A 15 -17.55 -5.33 -0.90
N PRO A 16 -18.07 -6.31 -0.13
CA PRO A 16 -17.95 -7.73 -0.48
C PRO A 16 -18.60 -8.06 -1.83
N LYS A 17 -19.52 -7.22 -2.32
CA LYS A 17 -20.20 -7.39 -3.62
C LYS A 17 -19.27 -7.26 -4.82
N ILE A 18 -18.04 -6.76 -4.60
CA ILE A 18 -17.02 -6.67 -5.65
C ILE A 18 -16.47 -8.06 -5.98
N PHE A 19 -16.51 -8.99 -5.03
CA PHE A 19 -16.00 -10.34 -5.20
C PHE A 19 -17.12 -11.34 -5.43
N GLU A 20 -16.89 -12.22 -6.41
CA GLU A 20 -17.64 -13.46 -6.54
C GLU A 20 -17.15 -14.48 -5.50
N ASN A 21 -18.07 -15.25 -4.91
CA ASN A 21 -17.76 -16.30 -3.93
C ASN A 21 -16.95 -15.81 -2.72
N ALA A 22 -17.25 -14.59 -2.25
CA ALA A 22 -16.54 -13.97 -1.13
C ALA A 22 -16.70 -14.78 0.17
N ARG A 23 -15.59 -15.01 0.88
CA ARG A 23 -15.56 -15.66 2.19
C ARG A 23 -14.54 -15.01 3.11
N GLU A 24 -14.87 -14.93 4.40
CA GLU A 24 -13.96 -14.46 5.42
C GLU A 24 -13.02 -15.59 5.87
N ILE A 25 -11.74 -15.25 6.08
CA ILE A 25 -10.70 -16.17 6.54
C ILE A 25 -9.97 -15.50 7.72
N THR A 26 -10.05 -16.12 8.88
CA THR A 26 -9.24 -15.74 10.04
C THR A 26 -7.90 -16.45 9.97
N VAL A 27 -6.80 -15.72 10.23
CA VAL A 27 -5.44 -16.25 10.12
C VAL A 27 -4.63 -15.87 11.34
N ASP A 28 -4.16 -16.89 12.05
CA ASP A 28 -3.20 -16.69 13.13
C ASP A 28 -1.79 -16.46 12.57
N THR A 29 -1.09 -15.47 13.12
CA THR A 29 0.30 -15.16 12.75
C THR A 29 1.19 -15.16 13.99
N PRO A 30 2.48 -15.48 13.85
CA PRO A 30 3.40 -15.38 14.98
C PRO A 30 3.58 -13.93 15.46
N TYR A 31 3.19 -12.93 14.67
CA TYR A 31 3.27 -11.51 15.00
C TYR A 31 1.98 -10.96 15.62
N GLY A 32 1.04 -11.83 16.02
CA GLY A 32 -0.27 -11.45 16.55
C GLY A 32 -1.35 -11.38 15.46
N GLU A 33 -2.44 -10.69 15.77
CA GLU A 33 -3.60 -10.62 14.87
C GLU A 33 -3.38 -9.61 13.72
N PRO A 34 -3.81 -9.94 12.50
CA PRO A 34 -3.97 -8.96 11.43
C PRO A 34 -5.00 -7.89 11.80
N SER A 35 -5.05 -6.80 11.01
CA SER A 35 -5.98 -5.69 11.24
C SER A 35 -7.46 -6.07 11.19
N ASP A 36 -7.81 -7.12 10.44
CA ASP A 36 -9.14 -7.72 10.32
C ASP A 36 -8.98 -9.16 9.78
N CYS A 37 -10.08 -9.91 9.64
CA CYS A 37 -10.04 -11.12 8.84
C CYS A 37 -9.73 -10.79 7.36
N LEU A 38 -9.20 -11.76 6.64
CA LEU A 38 -9.01 -11.66 5.20
C LEU A 38 -10.32 -11.94 4.48
N LEU A 39 -10.62 -11.20 3.43
CA LEU A 39 -11.75 -11.48 2.54
C LEU A 39 -11.21 -12.10 1.24
N GLU A 40 -11.42 -13.39 1.05
CA GLU A 40 -11.04 -14.08 -0.19
C GLU A 40 -12.24 -14.17 -1.14
N GLY A 41 -12.03 -13.89 -2.42
CA GLY A 41 -13.04 -14.08 -3.45
C GLY A 41 -12.44 -13.96 -4.84
N GLN A 42 -13.26 -13.80 -5.87
CA GLN A 42 -12.81 -13.76 -7.27
C GLN A 42 -13.25 -12.49 -7.99
N VAL A 43 -12.38 -12.02 -8.89
CA VAL A 43 -12.69 -10.98 -9.88
C VAL A 43 -12.33 -11.52 -11.26
N GLY A 44 -13.34 -11.79 -12.10
CA GLY A 44 -13.12 -12.34 -13.44
C GLY A 44 -12.33 -13.66 -13.42
N GLY A 45 -12.63 -14.55 -12.47
CA GLY A 45 -11.95 -15.83 -12.27
C GLY A 45 -10.58 -15.76 -11.58
N ILE A 46 -10.05 -14.57 -11.30
CA ILE A 46 -8.78 -14.40 -10.57
C ILE A 46 -9.04 -14.33 -9.07
N THR A 47 -8.38 -15.20 -8.30
CA THR A 47 -8.52 -15.23 -6.85
C THR A 47 -7.81 -14.03 -6.22
N CYS A 48 -8.55 -13.28 -5.39
CA CYS A 48 -8.09 -12.11 -4.67
C CYS A 48 -8.26 -12.30 -3.17
N VAL A 49 -7.35 -11.74 -2.38
CA VAL A 49 -7.40 -11.73 -0.91
C VAL A 49 -7.26 -10.29 -0.43
N LEU A 50 -8.35 -9.72 0.07
CA LEU A 50 -8.41 -8.36 0.57
C LEU A 50 -8.16 -8.31 2.08
N LEU A 51 -7.42 -7.28 2.51
CA LEU A 51 -7.24 -6.93 3.90
C LEU A 51 -7.43 -5.42 4.12
N SER A 52 -8.35 -5.06 5.02
CA SER A 52 -8.58 -3.71 5.50
C SER A 52 -7.44 -3.27 6.43
N ARG A 53 -6.55 -2.38 5.96
CA ARG A 53 -5.35 -1.95 6.73
C ARG A 53 -5.68 -1.42 8.13
N HIS A 54 -6.77 -0.65 8.26
CA HIS A 54 -7.19 -0.03 9.51
C HIS A 54 -8.31 -0.82 10.23
N GLY A 55 -8.62 -2.04 9.76
CA GLY A 55 -9.84 -2.77 10.09
C GLY A 55 -11.07 -2.18 9.38
N ARG A 56 -12.12 -2.98 9.18
CA ARG A 56 -13.35 -2.53 8.48
C ARG A 56 -14.10 -1.39 9.19
N LYS A 57 -13.83 -1.20 10.48
CA LYS A 57 -14.37 -0.09 11.30
C LYS A 57 -13.47 1.14 11.30
N HIS A 58 -12.32 1.09 10.63
CA HIS A 58 -11.30 2.14 10.64
C HIS A 58 -10.84 2.51 12.06
N ASP A 59 -10.72 1.51 12.96
CA ASP A 59 -10.46 1.70 14.38
C ASP A 59 -8.97 1.60 14.77
N LYS A 60 -8.09 1.29 13.80
CA LYS A 60 -6.64 1.17 14.02
C LYS A 60 -5.91 2.37 13.44
N SER A 61 -5.38 3.25 14.29
CA SER A 61 -4.49 4.33 13.83
C SER A 61 -3.26 3.78 13.08
N PRO A 62 -2.64 4.53 12.16
CA PRO A 62 -1.48 4.06 11.38
C PRO A 62 -0.35 3.45 12.23
N SER A 63 0.03 4.06 13.35
CA SER A 63 1.06 3.55 14.28
C SER A 63 0.69 2.25 14.98
N LYS A 64 -0.58 1.86 14.98
CA LYS A 64 -1.12 0.66 15.65
C LYS A 64 -1.49 -0.45 14.67
N VAL A 65 -1.32 -0.21 13.36
CA VAL A 65 -1.49 -1.26 12.35
C VAL A 65 -0.41 -2.32 12.56
N ASN A 66 -0.82 -3.58 12.64
CA ASN A 66 0.10 -4.70 12.74
C ASN A 66 0.57 -5.13 11.34
N PHE A 67 1.48 -4.36 10.76
CA PHE A 67 1.97 -4.60 9.39
C PHE A 67 2.59 -6.00 9.23
N ARG A 68 3.29 -6.51 10.25
CA ARG A 68 3.87 -7.87 10.21
C ARG A 68 2.78 -8.93 10.11
N ALA A 69 1.77 -8.88 10.98
CA ALA A 69 0.66 -9.84 10.91
C ALA A 69 -0.11 -9.74 9.60
N ASN A 70 -0.37 -8.52 9.12
CA ASN A 70 -1.06 -8.29 7.85
C ASN A 70 -0.36 -8.99 6.68
N LEU A 71 0.94 -8.76 6.52
CA LEU A 71 1.70 -9.26 5.39
C LEU A 71 1.98 -10.76 5.53
N TRP A 72 2.23 -11.23 6.76
CA TRP A 72 2.39 -12.65 7.03
C TRP A 72 1.10 -13.45 6.78
N ALA A 73 -0.07 -12.89 7.10
CA ALA A 73 -1.34 -13.53 6.85
C ALA A 73 -1.61 -13.69 5.35
N LEU A 74 -1.33 -12.66 4.54
CA LEU A 74 -1.42 -12.75 3.08
C LEU A 74 -0.45 -13.80 2.51
N MET A 75 0.79 -13.83 3.00
CA MET A 75 1.77 -14.85 2.62
C MET A 75 1.29 -16.26 2.96
N LYS A 76 0.78 -16.49 4.18
CA LYS A 76 0.19 -17.78 4.60
C LYS A 76 -0.97 -18.22 3.70
N GLN A 77 -1.76 -17.28 3.17
CA GLN A 77 -2.84 -17.58 2.23
C GLN A 77 -2.37 -17.84 0.79
N GLY A 78 -1.07 -17.80 0.53
CA GLY A 78 -0.49 -18.06 -0.79
C GLY A 78 -0.60 -16.88 -1.76
N VAL A 79 -0.72 -15.65 -1.24
CA VAL A 79 -0.68 -14.44 -2.06
C VAL A 79 0.64 -14.38 -2.84
N SER A 80 0.50 -14.17 -4.15
CA SER A 80 1.61 -14.19 -5.12
C SER A 80 2.12 -12.78 -5.44
N VAL A 81 1.23 -11.77 -5.44
CA VAL A 81 1.55 -10.35 -5.64
C VAL A 81 0.60 -9.49 -4.80
N ILE A 82 1.00 -8.27 -4.44
CA ILE A 82 0.18 -7.37 -3.62
C ILE A 82 0.00 -6.00 -4.29
N LEU A 83 -1.25 -5.54 -4.31
CA LEU A 83 -1.63 -4.17 -4.64
C LEU A 83 -2.08 -3.45 -3.38
N ALA A 84 -1.56 -2.24 -3.14
CA ALA A 84 -1.93 -1.44 -1.98
C ALA A 84 -2.41 -0.04 -2.38
N THR A 85 -3.37 0.51 -1.63
CA THR A 85 -3.73 1.94 -1.74
C THR A 85 -3.23 2.74 -0.55
N ALA A 86 -2.85 3.99 -0.82
CA ALA A 86 -2.38 4.94 0.19
C ALA A 86 -3.01 6.33 -0.01
N THR A 87 -3.89 6.74 0.88
CA THR A 87 -4.35 8.13 0.94
C THR A 87 -3.19 9.04 1.32
N SER A 88 -2.98 10.10 0.55
CA SER A 88 -1.77 10.92 0.68
C SER A 88 -2.04 12.41 0.44
N GLY A 89 -1.32 13.25 1.17
CA GLY A 89 -1.23 14.68 0.91
C GLY A 89 -0.13 14.97 -0.12
N SER A 90 -0.39 15.91 -1.02
CA SER A 90 0.58 16.34 -2.02
C SER A 90 1.57 17.35 -1.46
N LEU A 91 2.85 17.16 -1.80
CA LEU A 91 3.92 18.10 -1.52
C LEU A 91 4.35 18.87 -2.79
N LYS A 92 3.60 18.77 -3.89
CA LYS A 92 3.92 19.42 -5.18
C LYS A 92 2.67 20.07 -5.80
N GLU A 93 2.87 21.15 -6.54
CA GLU A 93 1.76 21.95 -7.11
C GLU A 93 1.00 21.14 -8.17
N GLU A 94 1.72 20.37 -8.99
CA GLU A 94 1.18 19.60 -10.10
C GLU A 94 0.41 18.35 -9.66
N LEU A 95 0.73 17.79 -8.49
CA LEU A 95 0.07 16.62 -7.87
C LEU A 95 -1.24 17.07 -7.20
N THR A 96 -2.29 17.22 -8.00
CA THR A 96 -3.57 17.74 -7.53
C THR A 96 -4.44 16.67 -6.85
N PRO A 97 -5.27 17.02 -5.85
CA PRO A 97 -6.30 16.13 -5.30
C PRO A 97 -7.12 15.40 -6.38
N GLY A 98 -7.41 14.12 -6.14
CA GLY A 98 -8.07 13.21 -7.08
C GLY A 98 -7.16 12.59 -8.15
N SER A 99 -5.88 12.96 -8.20
CA SER A 99 -4.87 12.30 -9.04
C SER A 99 -4.36 11.01 -8.38
N LEU A 100 -3.90 10.09 -9.21
CA LEU A 100 -3.21 8.87 -8.77
C LEU A 100 -1.69 9.03 -8.90
N VAL A 101 -0.92 8.46 -7.98
CA VAL A 101 0.54 8.42 -8.08
C VAL A 101 1.02 7.00 -7.87
N PHE A 102 1.80 6.47 -8.82
CA PHE A 102 2.37 5.12 -8.74
C PHE A 102 3.76 5.19 -8.12
N LEU A 103 3.86 4.85 -6.84
CA LEU A 103 5.08 5.07 -6.06
C LEU A 103 6.24 4.23 -6.55
N ASP A 104 7.44 4.82 -6.62
CA ASP A 104 8.70 4.17 -6.95
C ASP A 104 9.73 4.25 -5.82
N SER A 105 9.54 5.16 -4.86
CA SER A 105 10.46 5.35 -3.74
C SER A 105 9.76 5.81 -2.46
N VAL A 106 10.45 5.72 -1.33
CA VAL A 106 9.96 6.13 -0.01
C VAL A 106 11.05 6.80 0.82
N ILE A 107 10.64 7.70 1.71
CA ILE A 107 11.44 8.26 2.80
C ILE A 107 10.75 7.88 4.10
N ASP A 108 11.44 7.15 4.99
CA ASP A 108 10.87 6.73 6.26
C ASP A 108 11.06 7.80 7.35
N ARG A 109 9.95 8.26 7.92
CA ARG A 109 9.90 9.12 9.12
C ARG A 109 9.06 8.48 10.23
N THR A 110 8.83 7.18 10.14
CA THR A 110 8.26 6.36 11.21
C THR A 110 9.35 5.99 12.23
N PHE A 111 8.95 5.69 13.45
CA PHE A 111 9.87 5.42 14.56
C PHE A 111 9.32 4.49 15.65
N LYS A 112 8.03 4.14 15.62
CA LYS A 112 7.40 3.28 16.65
C LYS A 112 7.07 1.86 16.17
N ARG A 113 7.41 1.53 14.92
CA ARG A 113 6.85 0.39 14.19
C ARG A 113 7.83 -0.77 14.17
N GLU A 114 7.30 -1.98 14.18
CA GLU A 114 8.08 -3.19 13.93
C GLU A 114 8.35 -3.30 12.42
N VAL A 115 9.61 -3.22 12.01
CA VAL A 115 10.01 -3.04 10.59
C VAL A 115 10.59 -4.27 9.92
N THR A 116 10.76 -5.39 10.65
CA THR A 116 11.31 -6.65 10.10
C THR A 116 10.60 -7.87 10.69
N PHE A 117 10.60 -8.96 9.94
CA PHE A 117 10.22 -10.29 10.45
C PHE A 117 11.34 -10.95 11.24
N HIS A 118 12.59 -10.51 11.05
CA HIS A 118 13.78 -11.10 11.63
C HIS A 118 14.19 -10.36 12.91
N ASP A 119 13.35 -10.46 13.94
CA ASP A 119 13.51 -9.73 15.20
C ASP A 119 14.25 -10.53 16.30
N GLY A 120 14.65 -11.76 16.00
CA GLY A 120 15.38 -12.64 16.93
C GLY A 120 14.50 -13.32 17.98
N LEU A 121 13.17 -13.16 17.93
CA LEU A 121 12.27 -13.81 18.89
C LEU A 121 12.01 -15.29 18.55
N PRO A 122 11.76 -16.15 19.57
CA PRO A 122 11.39 -17.54 19.34
C PRO A 122 10.14 -17.69 18.47
N GLY A 123 10.20 -18.55 17.46
CA GLY A 123 9.10 -18.79 16.54
C GLY A 123 9.06 -17.84 15.33
N HIS A 124 9.95 -16.83 15.29
CA HIS A 124 10.13 -15.95 14.14
C HIS A 124 11.27 -16.43 13.23
N PRO A 125 11.35 -15.95 11.97
CA PRO A 125 12.49 -16.15 11.10
C PRO A 125 13.81 -15.83 11.81
N LYS A 126 14.77 -16.75 11.70
CA LYS A 126 16.06 -16.64 12.38
C LYS A 126 17.02 -15.75 11.59
N GLY A 127 17.94 -15.10 12.31
CA GLY A 127 19.07 -14.37 11.74
C GLY A 127 18.77 -12.90 11.52
N VAL A 128 19.57 -12.23 10.69
CA VAL A 128 19.50 -10.78 10.45
C VAL A 128 19.17 -10.53 8.99
N CYS A 129 18.12 -9.77 8.71
CA CYS A 129 17.72 -9.42 7.35
C CYS A 129 18.15 -7.99 6.98
N HIS A 130 19.05 -7.88 6.01
CA HIS A 130 19.44 -6.61 5.38
C HIS A 130 18.86 -6.51 3.97
N ILE A 131 17.55 -6.28 3.87
CA ILE A 131 16.86 -6.25 2.57
C ILE A 131 17.26 -5.01 1.75
N PRO A 132 17.78 -5.16 0.51
CA PRO A 132 18.03 -4.02 -0.35
C PRO A 132 16.72 -3.34 -0.74
N MET A 133 16.63 -2.01 -0.59
CA MET A 133 15.38 -1.27 -0.86
C MET A 133 15.30 -0.63 -2.25
N HIS A 134 16.31 -0.79 -3.11
CA HIS A 134 16.21 -0.35 -4.51
C HIS A 134 16.05 -1.56 -5.45
N PRO A 135 15.06 -1.55 -6.38
CA PRO A 135 13.88 -0.68 -6.38
C PRO A 135 12.95 -1.00 -5.19
N ALA A 136 12.20 -0.01 -4.67
CA ALA A 136 11.36 -0.21 -3.49
C ALA A 136 10.06 -0.97 -3.82
N TYR A 137 9.55 -0.76 -5.02
CA TYR A 137 8.31 -1.32 -5.53
C TYR A 137 8.59 -2.19 -6.77
N ASN A 138 7.69 -3.13 -7.04
CA ASN A 138 7.81 -4.02 -8.18
C ASN A 138 7.47 -3.29 -9.50
N GLU A 139 8.45 -3.19 -10.40
CA GLU A 139 8.28 -2.42 -11.64
C GLU A 139 7.22 -2.99 -12.58
N LYS A 140 7.12 -4.32 -12.70
CA LYS A 140 6.11 -4.96 -13.53
C LYS A 140 4.68 -4.62 -13.07
N LEU A 141 4.42 -4.67 -11.76
CA LEU A 141 3.12 -4.27 -11.20
C LEU A 141 2.84 -2.78 -11.43
N ARG A 142 3.84 -1.91 -11.24
CA ARG A 142 3.69 -0.47 -11.49
C ARG A 142 3.30 -0.19 -12.93
N GLN A 143 3.96 -0.82 -13.91
CA GLN A 143 3.64 -0.63 -15.32
C GLN A 143 2.24 -1.12 -15.67
N ILE A 144 1.78 -2.23 -15.08
CA ILE A 144 0.40 -2.68 -15.26
C ILE A 144 -0.59 -1.63 -14.72
N LEU A 145 -0.36 -1.12 -13.51
CA LEU A 145 -1.21 -0.07 -12.91
C LEU A 145 -1.22 1.22 -13.75
N ILE A 146 -0.06 1.66 -14.23
CA ILE A 146 0.06 2.83 -15.14
C ILE A 146 -0.77 2.61 -16.39
N SER A 147 -0.63 1.45 -17.05
CA SER A 147 -1.40 1.13 -18.26
C SER A 147 -2.91 1.11 -18.01
N CYS A 148 -3.35 0.65 -16.83
CA CYS A 148 -4.76 0.67 -16.47
C CYS A 148 -5.28 2.10 -16.24
N ALA A 149 -4.48 2.99 -15.64
CA ALA A 149 -4.86 4.39 -15.50
C ALA A 149 -4.91 5.12 -16.85
N GLU A 150 -4.02 4.79 -17.78
CA GLU A 150 -4.06 5.26 -19.18
C GLU A 150 -5.37 4.84 -19.87
N ASP A 151 -5.72 3.54 -19.81
CA ASP A 151 -6.96 3.01 -20.40
C ASP A 151 -8.22 3.66 -19.81
N LEU A 152 -8.23 3.88 -18.49
CA LEU A 152 -9.33 4.52 -17.76
C LEU A 152 -9.36 6.05 -17.91
N LYS A 153 -8.37 6.63 -18.61
CA LYS A 153 -8.22 8.09 -18.81
C LYS A 153 -8.18 8.87 -17.50
N TYR A 154 -7.57 8.31 -16.46
CA TYR A 154 -7.40 8.98 -15.18
C TYR A 154 -6.19 9.93 -15.22
N LYS A 155 -6.25 11.02 -14.44
CA LYS A 155 -5.07 11.84 -14.17
C LYS A 155 -4.15 11.06 -13.24
N TYR A 156 -2.91 10.82 -13.66
CA TYR A 156 -1.94 10.06 -12.87
C TYR A 156 -0.51 10.59 -13.03
N PHE A 157 0.36 10.19 -12.12
CA PHE A 157 1.81 10.40 -12.17
C PHE A 157 2.54 9.06 -12.13
N LYS A 158 3.50 8.89 -13.04
CA LYS A 158 4.22 7.62 -13.25
C LYS A 158 5.19 7.29 -12.13
N THR A 159 5.62 8.26 -11.34
CA THR A 159 6.59 8.12 -10.24
C THR A 159 6.18 9.03 -9.09
N GLY A 160 6.71 8.74 -7.90
CA GLY A 160 6.48 9.54 -6.71
C GLY A 160 7.19 8.96 -5.49
N THR A 161 7.99 9.78 -4.83
CA THR A 161 8.63 9.51 -3.56
C THR A 161 7.70 9.91 -2.41
N ALA A 162 7.27 8.92 -1.63
CA ALA A 162 6.42 9.15 -0.46
C ALA A 162 7.25 9.33 0.81
N VAL A 163 7.08 10.45 1.53
CA VAL A 163 7.50 10.51 2.93
C VAL A 163 6.43 9.88 3.81
N CYS A 164 6.81 8.87 4.60
CA CYS A 164 5.91 8.19 5.51
C CYS A 164 6.14 8.69 6.94
N ILE A 165 5.23 9.51 7.46
CA ILE A 165 5.30 10.03 8.83
C ILE A 165 4.63 9.08 9.82
N GLU A 166 5.04 9.14 11.09
CA GLU A 166 4.48 8.26 12.12
C GLU A 166 2.96 8.47 12.33
N GLY A 167 2.49 9.71 12.34
CA GLY A 167 1.13 10.04 12.75
C GLY A 167 0.89 9.90 14.27
N PRO A 168 -0.36 9.96 14.74
CA PRO A 168 -1.60 10.15 13.96
C PRO A 168 -1.86 11.62 13.58
N ARG A 169 -1.07 12.56 14.11
CA ARG A 169 -1.18 13.97 13.69
C ARG A 169 -0.73 14.14 12.24
N TYR A 170 -1.33 15.09 11.54
CA TYR A 170 -0.77 15.63 10.31
C TYR A 170 0.53 16.40 10.58
N SER A 171 1.22 16.77 9.50
CA SER A 171 2.44 17.57 9.56
C SER A 171 2.15 18.97 10.10
N SER A 172 3.11 19.56 10.80
CA SER A 172 3.20 21.02 10.90
C SER A 172 3.66 21.60 9.56
N ARG A 173 3.41 22.90 9.35
CA ARG A 173 3.88 23.60 8.15
C ARG A 173 5.39 23.55 7.96
N ALA A 174 6.15 23.60 9.06
CA ALA A 174 7.60 23.48 9.03
C ALA A 174 8.05 22.09 8.55
N GLU A 175 7.40 21.02 9.04
CA GLU A 175 7.67 19.65 8.56
C GLU A 175 7.31 19.51 7.08
N SER A 176 6.16 20.02 6.64
CA SER A 176 5.76 20.03 5.23
C SER A 176 6.80 20.72 4.34
N ALA A 177 7.32 21.88 4.78
CA ALA A 177 8.38 22.60 4.08
C ALA A 177 9.71 21.82 4.02
N VAL A 178 10.07 21.11 5.09
CA VAL A 178 11.26 20.23 5.12
C VAL A 178 11.09 19.06 4.14
N PHE A 179 9.93 18.39 4.13
CA PHE A 179 9.71 17.27 3.22
C PHE A 179 9.73 17.71 1.74
N ARG A 180 9.24 18.92 1.46
CA ARG A 180 9.38 19.55 0.15
C ARG A 180 10.83 19.85 -0.21
N SER A 181 11.65 20.32 0.73
CA SER A 181 13.07 20.58 0.46
C SER A 181 13.88 19.30 0.23
N TRP A 182 13.39 18.15 0.71
CA TRP A 182 13.89 16.82 0.36
C TRP A 182 13.41 16.32 -1.01
N ASN A 183 12.62 17.12 -1.72
CA ASN A 183 11.98 16.75 -2.99
C ASN A 183 11.06 15.53 -2.86
N ALA A 184 10.45 15.31 -1.70
CA ALA A 184 9.36 14.34 -1.57
C ALA A 184 8.14 14.83 -2.38
N ASP A 185 7.44 13.88 -3.01
CA ASP A 185 6.29 14.17 -3.86
C ASP A 185 4.99 14.20 -3.04
N ILE A 186 4.88 13.30 -2.06
CA ILE A 186 3.69 13.11 -1.24
C ILE A 186 4.05 12.78 0.21
N VAL A 187 3.12 13.01 1.12
CA VAL A 187 3.17 12.57 2.52
C VAL A 187 2.02 11.60 2.83
N ASN A 188 2.31 10.51 3.53
CA ASN A 188 1.30 9.60 4.06
C ASN A 188 1.74 9.00 5.41
N MET A 189 0.98 8.03 5.91
CA MET A 189 1.26 7.39 7.21
C MET A 189 1.39 5.86 7.15
N THR A 190 1.31 5.21 5.98
CA THR A 190 1.08 3.75 5.92
C THR A 190 1.98 2.97 4.97
N VAL A 191 2.70 3.60 4.04
CA VAL A 191 3.53 2.84 3.08
C VAL A 191 4.75 2.17 3.72
N CYS A 192 5.20 2.69 4.87
CA CYS A 192 6.27 2.11 5.67
C CYS A 192 5.69 1.57 6.98
N PRO A 193 6.06 0.36 7.46
CA PRO A 193 7.02 -0.58 6.88
C PRO A 193 6.41 -1.56 5.87
N GLU A 194 5.17 -1.32 5.39
CA GLU A 194 4.44 -2.25 4.52
C GLU A 194 5.25 -2.69 3.28
N VAL A 195 5.90 -1.73 2.62
CA VAL A 195 6.74 -1.99 1.44
C VAL A 195 7.99 -2.83 1.76
N TYR A 196 8.58 -2.65 2.94
CA TYR A 196 9.78 -3.38 3.38
C TYR A 196 9.43 -4.83 3.68
N LEU A 197 8.34 -5.02 4.42
CA LEU A 197 7.87 -6.33 4.85
C LEU A 197 7.39 -7.15 3.65
N ALA A 198 6.70 -6.56 2.69
CA ALA A 198 6.35 -7.27 1.46
C ALA A 198 7.60 -7.77 0.72
N LYS A 199 8.67 -6.96 0.73
CA LYS A 199 9.95 -7.32 0.12
C LYS A 199 10.68 -8.42 0.90
N GLU A 200 10.67 -8.38 2.24
CA GLU A 200 11.20 -9.46 3.08
C GLU A 200 10.49 -10.81 2.87
N LEU A 201 9.23 -10.80 2.41
CA LEU A 201 8.49 -12.03 2.08
C LEU A 201 8.71 -12.49 0.64
N GLY A 202 9.44 -11.73 -0.17
CA GLY A 202 9.67 -12.01 -1.59
C GLY A 202 8.37 -11.95 -2.39
N ILE A 203 7.44 -11.07 -2.00
CA ILE A 203 6.16 -10.87 -2.67
C ILE A 203 6.23 -9.56 -3.47
N PRO A 204 6.13 -9.60 -4.82
CA PRO A 204 5.99 -8.41 -5.63
C PRO A 204 4.89 -7.49 -5.11
N TYR A 205 5.23 -6.23 -4.85
CA TYR A 205 4.35 -5.26 -4.20
C TYR A 205 4.38 -3.92 -4.94
N ALA A 206 3.21 -3.32 -5.13
CA ALA A 206 3.06 -1.97 -5.65
C ALA A 206 2.01 -1.19 -4.86
N SER A 207 2.25 0.11 -4.67
CA SER A 207 1.32 1.01 -3.99
C SER A 207 0.89 2.14 -4.91
N THR A 208 -0.42 2.38 -4.95
CA THR A 208 -1.04 3.51 -5.64
C THR A 208 -1.48 4.53 -4.60
N ALA A 209 -0.89 5.71 -4.63
CA ALA A 209 -1.34 6.81 -3.81
C ALA A 209 -2.51 7.55 -4.46
N LEU A 210 -3.52 7.89 -3.66
CA LEU A 210 -4.62 8.76 -4.05
C LEU A 210 -4.45 10.09 -3.32
N ILE A 211 -4.27 11.17 -4.10
CA ILE A 211 -4.05 12.51 -3.54
C ILE A 211 -5.37 13.07 -3.02
N THR A 212 -5.40 13.53 -1.77
CA THR A 212 -6.60 14.11 -1.16
C THR A 212 -6.48 15.60 -0.87
N ASP A 213 -5.29 16.09 -0.61
CA ASP A 213 -5.02 17.43 -0.09
C ASP A 213 -3.60 17.87 -0.47
N TYR A 214 -3.21 19.09 -0.09
CA TYR A 214 -1.85 19.61 -0.23
C TYR A 214 -1.12 19.70 1.12
N ASP A 215 -1.41 18.77 2.04
CA ASP A 215 -0.91 18.79 3.41
C ASP A 215 -1.17 20.16 4.06
N CYS A 216 -0.13 20.93 4.39
CA CYS A 216 -0.29 22.26 4.98
C CYS A 216 0.74 23.30 4.49
N TRP A 217 1.41 23.06 3.35
CA TRP A 217 2.47 23.96 2.87
C TRP A 217 1.92 25.21 2.16
N ARG A 218 0.73 25.12 1.57
CA ARG A 218 0.03 26.26 0.95
C ARG A 218 -0.47 27.25 1.99
N ASP A 219 -0.68 28.50 1.59
CA ASP A 219 -1.33 29.48 2.45
C ASP A 219 -2.82 29.16 2.60
N ALA A 220 -3.37 29.40 3.79
CA ALA A 220 -4.73 29.00 4.19
C ALA A 220 -5.86 29.78 3.50
N LYS A 221 -5.61 30.46 2.37
CA LYS A 221 -6.60 31.35 1.74
C LYS A 221 -7.79 30.61 1.13
N ASP A 222 -7.69 29.28 0.95
CA ASP A 222 -8.67 28.47 0.20
C ASP A 222 -9.16 27.20 0.95
N ASP A 223 -9.07 27.11 2.29
CA ASP A 223 -9.44 25.90 3.08
C ASP A 223 -8.71 24.61 2.64
N GLU A 224 -7.50 24.73 2.08
CA GLU A 224 -6.75 23.61 1.51
C GLU A 224 -5.86 22.85 2.51
N HIS A 225 -5.84 23.28 3.78
CA HIS A 225 -5.10 22.56 4.82
C HIS A 225 -5.79 21.25 5.16
N VAL A 226 -4.99 20.21 5.29
CA VAL A 226 -5.48 18.86 5.56
C VAL A 226 -6.29 18.81 6.85
N SER A 227 -7.47 18.20 6.76
CA SER A 227 -8.30 17.81 7.89
C SER A 227 -8.91 16.43 7.60
N VAL A 228 -9.43 15.77 8.64
CA VAL A 228 -10.11 14.48 8.47
C VAL A 228 -11.33 14.64 7.57
N GLU A 229 -12.09 15.72 7.73
CA GLU A 229 -13.28 16.01 6.93
C GLU A 229 -12.96 16.22 5.45
N LEU A 230 -11.86 16.93 5.15
CA LEU A 230 -11.41 17.15 3.78
C LEU A 230 -10.97 15.84 3.13
N VAL A 231 -10.18 15.04 3.84
CA VAL A 231 -9.74 13.72 3.38
C VAL A 231 -10.95 12.82 3.12
N ASP A 232 -11.87 12.71 4.07
CA ASP A 232 -13.08 11.88 3.94
C ASP A 232 -13.95 12.29 2.75
N LYS A 233 -14.16 13.61 2.56
CA LYS A 233 -14.89 14.15 1.42
C LYS A 233 -14.23 13.73 0.11
N ARG A 234 -12.91 13.93 -0.01
CA ARG A 234 -12.15 13.63 -1.24
C ARG A 234 -12.07 12.13 -1.51
N MET A 235 -11.99 11.32 -0.46
CA MET A 235 -12.03 9.87 -0.57
C MET A 235 -13.39 9.40 -1.07
N LYS A 236 -14.50 9.95 -0.59
CA LYS A 236 -15.85 9.65 -1.11
C LYS A 236 -16.02 10.05 -2.58
N GLU A 237 -15.46 11.19 -2.99
CA GLU A 237 -15.49 11.66 -4.38
C GLU A 237 -14.65 10.80 -5.33
N ASN A 238 -13.61 10.11 -4.82
CA ASN A 238 -12.60 9.45 -5.67
C ASN A 238 -12.40 7.95 -5.38
N CYS A 239 -13.13 7.34 -4.45
CA CYS A 239 -12.95 5.93 -4.09
C CYS A 239 -13.16 4.98 -5.27
N ASP A 240 -14.10 5.31 -6.17
CA ASP A 240 -14.37 4.53 -7.37
C ASP A 240 -13.18 4.51 -8.34
N LYS A 241 -12.32 5.54 -8.36
CA LYS A 241 -11.12 5.53 -9.21
C LYS A 241 -10.16 4.42 -8.80
N ALA A 242 -9.85 4.33 -7.51
CA ALA A 242 -8.96 3.30 -6.98
C ALA A 242 -9.56 1.90 -7.17
N LYS A 243 -10.87 1.75 -6.91
CA LYS A 243 -11.61 0.50 -7.13
C LYS A 243 -11.55 0.07 -8.59
N ASN A 244 -11.94 0.93 -9.53
CA ASN A 244 -11.97 0.60 -10.96
C ASN A 244 -10.57 0.32 -11.52
N LEU A 245 -9.57 1.07 -11.06
CA LEU A 245 -8.17 0.80 -11.39
C LEU A 245 -7.76 -0.62 -10.98
N PHE A 246 -8.06 -1.01 -9.73
CA PHE A 246 -7.64 -2.32 -9.22
C PHE A 246 -8.40 -3.44 -9.91
N LEU A 247 -9.70 -3.27 -10.20
CA LEU A 247 -10.47 -4.24 -10.98
C LEU A 247 -9.90 -4.44 -12.40
N ALA A 248 -9.46 -3.36 -13.05
CA ALA A 248 -8.77 -3.45 -14.34
C ALA A 248 -7.40 -4.12 -14.21
N ALA A 249 -6.62 -3.75 -13.19
CA ALA A 249 -5.29 -4.29 -12.93
C ALA A 249 -5.31 -5.78 -12.60
N ILE A 250 -6.27 -6.24 -11.80
CA ILE A 250 -6.44 -7.67 -11.45
C ILE A 250 -6.55 -8.53 -12.71
N LYS A 251 -7.33 -8.10 -13.70
CA LYS A 251 -7.48 -8.81 -14.97
C LYS A 251 -6.17 -8.87 -15.75
N LYS A 252 -5.44 -7.76 -15.86
CA LYS A 252 -4.14 -7.72 -16.56
C LYS A 252 -3.07 -8.54 -15.84
N ILE A 253 -3.00 -8.44 -14.52
CA ILE A 253 -2.08 -9.22 -13.67
C ILE A 253 -2.34 -10.72 -13.83
N GLY A 254 -3.62 -11.13 -13.81
CA GLY A 254 -4.00 -12.54 -13.97
C GLY A 254 -3.73 -13.13 -15.35
N ALA A 255 -3.53 -12.28 -16.38
CA ALA A 255 -3.17 -12.70 -17.73
C ALA A 255 -1.65 -12.86 -17.95
N GLU A 256 -0.84 -12.40 -17.00
CA GLU A 256 0.62 -12.37 -17.07
C GLU A 256 1.26 -13.56 -16.34
N LYS A 257 2.48 -13.95 -16.76
CA LYS A 257 3.31 -14.91 -16.02
C LYS A 257 4.15 -14.18 -14.96
N TRP A 258 4.22 -14.76 -13.76
CA TRP A 258 4.89 -14.17 -12.59
C TRP A 258 5.97 -15.06 -11.98
N ASP A 259 6.18 -16.28 -12.50
CA ASP A 259 7.08 -17.26 -11.90
C ASP A 259 8.51 -16.73 -11.71
N ASP A 260 9.06 -16.07 -12.74
CA ASP A 260 10.41 -15.51 -12.68
C ASP A 260 10.48 -14.28 -11.77
N GLU A 261 9.45 -13.42 -11.79
CA GLU A 261 9.37 -12.23 -10.93
C GLU A 261 9.36 -12.63 -9.45
N ILE A 262 8.52 -13.60 -9.09
CA ILE A 262 8.39 -14.14 -7.73
C ILE A 262 9.67 -14.89 -7.32
N ARG A 263 10.27 -15.66 -8.25
CA ARG A 263 11.54 -16.34 -7.97
C ARG A 263 12.64 -15.34 -7.67
N ASN A 264 12.79 -14.30 -8.48
CA ASN A 264 13.80 -13.25 -8.29
C ASN A 264 13.60 -12.50 -6.97
N ALA A 265 12.36 -12.16 -6.62
CA ALA A 265 12.04 -11.53 -5.34
C ALA A 265 12.47 -12.39 -4.14
N LYS A 266 12.37 -13.72 -4.24
CA LYS A 266 12.82 -14.66 -3.20
C LYS A 266 14.33 -14.88 -3.18
N VAL A 267 15.00 -14.86 -4.33
CA VAL A 267 16.48 -15.00 -4.40
C VAL A 267 17.18 -13.87 -3.67
N CYS A 268 16.65 -12.64 -3.75
CA CYS A 268 17.16 -11.51 -2.98
C CYS A 268 17.12 -11.73 -1.45
N LEU A 269 16.32 -12.68 -0.95
CA LEU A 269 16.31 -13.06 0.47
C LEU A 269 17.38 -14.09 0.81
N ALA A 270 17.61 -15.04 -0.10
CA ALA A 270 18.57 -16.13 0.12
C ALA A 270 20.02 -15.62 0.15
N SER A 271 20.32 -14.51 -0.53
CA SER A 271 21.65 -13.88 -0.52
C SER A 271 21.99 -13.12 0.77
N ILE A 272 21.09 -13.11 1.76
CA ILE A 272 21.26 -12.42 3.04
C ILE A 272 21.80 -13.36 4.13
N TYR A 273 21.93 -14.66 3.83
CA TYR A 273 22.50 -15.71 4.68
C TYR A 273 23.70 -16.39 4.02
#